data_AF-A0A521QXP2-F1
#
_entry.id   AF-A0A521QXP2-F1
#
_cell.length_a   1.000
_cell.length_b   1.000
_cell.length_c   1.000
_cell.angle_alpha   90.00
_cell.angle_beta   90.00
_cell.angle_gamma   90.00
#
_symmetry.space_group_name_H-M   'P 1'
#
loop_
_entity.id
_entity.type
_entity.pdbx_description
1 polymer ?
#
loop_
_entity_poly.entity_id
_entity_poly.type
_entity_poly.pdbx_seq_one_letter_code
_entity_poly.pdbx_strand_id
1 'polypeptide(L)' 'MRSRVLSLCAVPLLLSLAACGDTWGERAVTGGGIGAGAGLAIGAVAGWPLLAPVLVGTAVGAGIGAATTTKH' A
#
# COMPACT_ATOMS: atom_id res chain seq x y z
N MET A 1 16.30 18.85 -9.44
CA MET A 1 16.16 17.40 -9.12
C MET A 1 15.48 17.18 -7.77
N ARG A 2 15.96 17.80 -6.68
CA ARG A 2 15.37 17.71 -5.33
C ARG A 2 13.84 17.92 -5.24
N SER A 3 13.31 18.95 -5.92
CA SER A 3 11.86 19.25 -5.91
C SER A 3 11.00 18.20 -6.61
N ARG A 4 11.53 17.55 -7.66
CA ARG A 4 10.81 16.49 -8.39
C ARG A 4 10.74 15.21 -7.55
N VAL A 5 11.83 14.85 -6.87
CA VAL A 5 11.86 13.70 -5.95
C VAL A 5 10.93 13.92 -4.76
N LEU A 6 10.92 15.12 -4.19
CA LEU A 6 9.97 15.51 -3.13
C LEU A 6 8.52 15.35 -3.60
N SER A 7 8.17 15.80 -4.80
CA SER A 7 6.82 15.64 -5.35
C SER A 7 6.46 14.16 -5.58
N LEU A 8 7.39 13.37 -6.13
CA LEU A 8 7.22 11.94 -6.39
C LEU A 8 6.98 11.11 -5.12
N CYS A 9 7.58 11.48 -3.99
CA CYS A 9 7.34 10.80 -2.71
C CYS A 9 6.19 11.41 -1.92
N ALA A 10 6.03 12.74 -1.91
CA ALA A 10 5.04 13.40 -1.08
C ALA A 10 3.60 13.11 -1.54
N VAL A 11 3.34 13.07 -2.85
CA VAL A 11 2.01 12.82 -3.40
C VAL A 11 1.45 11.44 -2.99
N PRO A 12 2.16 10.31 -3.16
CA PRO A 12 1.64 9.01 -2.71
C PRO A 12 1.55 8.88 -1.18
N LEU A 13 2.43 9.55 -0.42
CA LEU A 13 2.33 9.59 1.04
C LEU A 13 1.07 10.35 1.50
N LEU A 14 0.78 11.49 0.88
CA LEU A 14 -0.42 12.28 1.18
C LEU A 14 -1.69 11.55 0.76
N LEU A 15 -1.68 10.85 -0.39
CA LEU A 15 -2.79 10.00 -0.82
C LEU A 15 -2.99 8.81 0.12
N SER A 16 -1.92 8.20 0.64
CA SER A 16 -2.01 7.10 1.60
C SER A 16 -2.57 7.55 2.95
N LEU A 17 -2.23 8.77 3.39
CA LEU A 17 -2.85 9.39 4.56
C LEU A 17 -4.34 9.67 4.35
N ALA A 18 -4.71 10.20 3.19
CA ALA A 18 -6.11 10.47 2.84
C ALA A 18 -6.93 9.19 2.65
N ALA A 19 -6.32 8.10 2.21
CA ALA A 19 -6.97 6.81 1.98
C ALA A 19 -7.08 5.93 3.24
N CYS A 20 -6.60 6.40 4.40
CA CYS A 20 -6.56 5.62 5.64
C CYS A 20 -7.94 5.16 6.16
N GLY A 21 -9.05 5.61 5.56
CA GLY A 21 -10.40 5.00 5.62
C GLY A 21 -10.96 4.76 7.02
N ASP A 22 -12.14 5.26 7.35
CA ASP A 22 -12.69 5.00 8.69
C ASP A 22 -13.39 3.64 8.80
N THR A 23 -13.81 3.05 7.68
CA THR A 23 -14.50 1.75 7.66
C THR A 23 -13.57 0.56 7.39
N TRP A 24 -14.02 -0.64 7.77
CA TRP A 24 -13.31 -1.90 7.52
C TRP A 24 -12.94 -2.09 6.04
N GLY A 25 -13.89 -1.78 5.14
CA GLY A 25 -13.71 -1.97 3.70
C GLY A 25 -12.68 -1.01 3.10
N GLU A 26 -12.73 0.26 3.48
CA GLU A 26 -11.76 1.25 2.99
C GLU A 26 -10.36 0.95 3.49
N ARG A 27 -10.19 0.58 4.76
CA ARG A 27 -8.87 0.18 5.29
C ARG A 27 -8.33 -1.07 4.62
N ALA A 28 -9.18 -2.06 4.36
CA ALA A 28 -8.76 -3.28 3.67
C ALA A 28 -8.35 -3.00 2.21
N VAL A 29 -9.12 -2.21 1.47
CA VAL A 29 -8.79 -1.88 0.07
C VAL A 29 -7.55 -1.01 -0.02
N THR A 30 -7.42 0.01 0.84
CA THR A 30 -6.24 0.87 0.89
C THR A 30 -4.99 0.09 1.29
N GLY A 31 -5.07 -0.72 2.36
CA GLY A 31 -3.97 -1.57 2.80
C GLY A 31 -3.56 -2.55 1.70
N GLY A 32 -4.52 -3.13 0.98
CA GLY A 32 -4.27 -4.00 -0.16
C GLY A 32 -3.56 -3.27 -1.31
N GLY A 33 -3.98 -2.06 -1.66
CA GLY A 33 -3.35 -1.25 -2.70
C GLY A 33 -1.90 -0.87 -2.37
N ILE A 34 -1.65 -0.44 -1.13
CA ILE A 34 -0.29 -0.11 -0.64
C ILE A 34 0.58 -1.37 -0.64
N GLY A 35 0.03 -2.49 -0.15
CA GLY A 35 0.69 -3.78 -0.16
C GLY A 35 1.04 -4.25 -1.57
N ALA A 36 0.18 -4.01 -2.56
CA ALA A 36 0.46 -4.29 -3.97
C ALA A 36 1.65 -3.49 -4.48
N GLY A 37 1.65 -2.18 -4.24
CA GLY A 37 2.71 -1.28 -4.70
C GLY A 37 4.05 -1.59 -4.04
N ALA A 38 4.05 -1.85 -2.73
CA ALA A 38 5.24 -2.25 -1.99
C ALA A 38 5.76 -3.62 -2.46
N GLY A 39 4.87 -4.61 -2.64
CA GLY A 39 5.21 -5.92 -3.16
C GLY A 39 5.80 -5.86 -4.57
N LEU A 40 5.26 -4.99 -5.44
CA LEU A 40 5.80 -4.76 -6.78
C LEU A 40 7.20 -4.13 -6.72
N ALA A 41 7.37 -3.09 -5.90
CA ALA A 41 8.65 -2.39 -5.77
C ALA A 41 9.75 -3.32 -5.24
N ILE A 42 9.45 -4.09 -4.17
CA ILE A 42 10.39 -5.04 -3.59
C ILE A 42 10.68 -6.18 -4.57
N GLY A 43 9.65 -6.73 -5.22
CA GLY A 43 9.79 -7.79 -6.22
C GLY A 43 10.66 -7.38 -7.41
N ALA A 44 10.50 -6.14 -7.88
CA ALA A 44 11.29 -5.58 -8.98
C ALA A 44 12.77 -5.39 -8.58
N VAL A 45 13.04 -4.90 -7.36
CA VAL A 45 14.40 -4.75 -6.84
C VAL A 45 15.08 -6.09 -6.58
N ALA A 46 14.33 -7.08 -6.08
CA ALA A 46 14.85 -8.42 -5.79
C ALA A 46 15.02 -9.32 -7.04
N GLY A 47 14.55 -8.89 -8.21
CA GLY A 47 14.57 -9.71 -9.43
C GLY A 47 13.64 -10.93 -9.38
N TRP A 48 12.61 -10.88 -8.52
CA TRP A 48 11.64 -11.96 -8.34
C TRP A 48 10.47 -11.86 -9.32
N PRO A 49 9.75 -12.97 -9.58
CA PRO A 49 8.53 -12.91 -10.36
C PRO A 49 7.52 -11.99 -9.67
N LEU A 50 7.18 -10.86 -10.31
CA LEU A 50 6.43 -9.74 -9.70
C LEU A 50 5.04 -10.14 -9.18
N LEU A 51 4.41 -11.14 -9.77
CA LEU A 51 3.06 -11.56 -9.41
C LEU A 51 2.98 -12.02 -7.95
N ALA A 52 3.94 -12.84 -7.50
CA ALA A 52 3.93 -13.41 -6.15
C ALA A 52 4.06 -12.34 -5.03
N PRO A 53 5.05 -11.44 -5.02
CA PRO A 53 5.17 -10.43 -3.98
C PRO A 53 4.06 -9.38 -4.05
N VAL A 54 3.49 -9.10 -5.23
CA VAL A 54 2.29 -8.27 -5.37
C VAL A 54 1.09 -8.94 -4.70
N LEU A 55 0.84 -10.21 -4.97
CA LEU A 55 -0.28 -10.94 -4.37
C LEU A 55 -0.11 -11.09 -2.86
N VAL A 56 1.08 -11.43 -2.38
CA VAL A 56 1.37 -11.51 -0.95
C VAL A 56 1.20 -10.14 -0.29
N GLY A 57 1.75 -9.09 -0.90
CA GLY A 57 1.64 -7.72 -0.41
C GLY A 57 0.17 -7.27 -0.33
N THR A 58 -0.62 -7.50 -1.39
CA THR A 58 -2.06 -7.18 -1.38
C THR A 58 -2.81 -7.90 -0.27
N ALA A 59 -2.60 -9.21 -0.10
CA ALA A 59 -3.29 -10.02 0.89
C ALA A 59 -2.93 -9.58 2.33
N VAL A 60 -1.63 -9.40 2.61
CA VAL A 60 -1.15 -8.97 3.92
C VAL A 60 -1.61 -7.55 4.22
N GLY A 61 -1.48 -6.63 3.26
CA GLY A 61 -1.89 -5.25 3.43
C GLY A 61 -3.40 -5.11 3.66
N ALA A 62 -4.22 -5.85 2.91
CA ALA A 62 -5.67 -5.87 3.10
C ALA A 62 -6.07 -6.49 4.43
N GLY A 63 -5.40 -7.58 4.83
CA GLY A 63 -5.62 -8.24 6.12
C GLY A 63 -5.29 -7.33 7.30
N ILE A 64 -4.17 -6.59 7.24
CA ILE A 64 -3.79 -5.63 8.28
C ILE A 64 -4.79 -4.47 8.34
N GLY A 65 -5.21 -3.93 7.20
CA GLY A 65 -6.23 -2.88 7.14
C GLY A 65 -7.57 -3.33 7.75
N ALA A 66 -7.99 -4.55 7.43
CA ALA A 66 -9.18 -5.19 7.99
C ALA A 66 -9.05 -5.48 9.51
N ALA A 67 -7.85 -5.84 9.98
CA ALA A 67 -7.62 -6.19 11.38
C ALA A 67 -7.45 -4.96 12.30
N THR A 68 -6.99 -3.83 11.76
CA THR A 68 -6.70 -2.60 12.53
C THR A 68 -7.85 -1.60 12.52
N THR A 69 -8.93 -1.87 11.80
CA THR A 69 -10.15 -1.06 11.88
C THR A 69 -10.79 -1.19 13.26
N THR A 70 -11.01 -0.07 13.92
CA THR A 70 -11.75 -0.01 15.19
C THR A 70 -13.23 -0.21 14.90
N LYS A 71 -13.85 -1.24 15.49
CA LYS A 71 -15.32 -1.36 15.53
C LYS A 71 -15.84 -0.21 16.38
N HIS A 72 -16.49 0.76 15.76
CA HIS A 72 -17.23 1.80 16.47
C HIS A 72 -18.71 1.74 16.10
#